data_AF-A0A1L9SSW8-F1
#
_entry.id   AF-A0A1L9SSW8-F1
#
_cell.length_a   1.000
_cell.length_b   1.000
_cell.length_c   1.000
_cell.angle_alpha   90.00
_cell.angle_beta   90.00
_cell.angle_gamma   90.00
#
_symmetry.space_group_name_H-M   'P 1'
#
loop_
_entity.id
_entity.type
_entity.pdbx_description
1 polymer ?
#
loop_
_entity_poly.entity_id
_entity_poly.type
_entity_poly.pdbx_seq_one_letter_code
_entity_poly.pdbx_strand_id
1 'polypeptide(L)'
;MAASNQTVGSAIVINQCFSPVYLWSVDALVSPQQTLFPGDNYTETFRRDQKTGGVAIKITTVPDGLYESAPQTVFAYNLVDSCVWYDLSDVFGDPFSGEVVEILPANPAIYWGNGVPPAGSQVRTRPAEEDIILFLC
;
A
#
# COMPACT_ATOMS: atom_id res chain seq x y z
N MET A 1 -16.29 29.94 6.37
CA MET A 1 -15.46 29.09 5.49
C MET A 1 -16.14 27.74 5.44
N ALA A 2 -16.68 27.33 4.30
CA ALA A 2 -17.36 26.04 4.18
C ALA A 2 -16.29 24.95 4.20
N ALA A 3 -16.39 24.00 5.13
CA ALA A 3 -15.67 22.74 5.01
C ALA A 3 -16.24 22.02 3.79
N SER A 4 -15.45 21.88 2.73
CA SER A 4 -15.78 20.94 1.65
C SER A 4 -15.84 19.56 2.29
N ASN A 5 -17.04 18.98 2.37
CA ASN A 5 -17.22 17.60 2.75
C ASN A 5 -16.73 16.72 1.58
N GLN A 6 -15.42 16.69 1.39
CA GLN A 6 -14.78 15.93 0.34
C GLN A 6 -14.86 14.46 0.74
N THR A 7 -15.57 13.66 -0.05
CA THR A 7 -15.52 12.21 0.09
C THR A 7 -14.13 11.78 -0.31
N VAL A 8 -13.37 11.22 0.64
CA VAL A 8 -12.02 10.70 0.40
C VAL A 8 -12.13 9.18 0.35
N GLY A 9 -11.55 8.58 -0.69
CA GLY A 9 -11.43 7.14 -0.88
C GLY A 9 -10.41 6.52 0.07
N SER A 10 -10.06 5.27 -0.20
CA SER A 10 -9.25 4.43 0.68
C SER A 10 -8.10 3.74 -0.03
N ALA A 11 -7.03 3.51 0.73
CA ALA A 11 -6.01 2.52 0.41
C ALA A 11 -6.48 1.16 0.94
N ILE A 12 -6.57 0.17 0.05
CA ILE A 12 -7.05 -1.17 0.37
C ILE A 12 -5.95 -2.17 0.02
N VAL A 13 -5.70 -3.13 0.89
CA VAL A 13 -4.81 -4.28 0.65
C VAL A 13 -5.63 -5.55 0.77
N ILE A 14 -5.62 -6.38 -0.27
CA ILE A 14 -6.34 -7.66 -0.31
C ILE A 14 -5.30 -8.78 -0.34
N ASN A 15 -5.38 -9.69 0.64
CA ASN A 15 -4.55 -10.88 0.70
C ASN A 15 -5.28 -12.05 0.03
N GLN A 16 -4.88 -12.46 -1.17
CA GLN A 16 -5.35 -13.69 -1.80
C GLN A 16 -4.27 -14.79 -1.82
N CYS A 17 -3.16 -14.57 -1.10
CA CYS A 17 -2.16 -15.60 -0.82
C CYS A 17 -2.75 -16.74 0.01
N PHE A 18 -2.12 -17.92 -0.06
CA PHE A 18 -2.50 -19.08 0.75
C PHE A 18 -2.04 -19.03 2.21
N SER A 19 -1.31 -17.98 2.61
CA SER A 19 -0.79 -17.77 3.96
C SER A 19 -1.11 -16.36 4.48
N PRO A 20 -1.05 -16.14 5.80
CA PRO A 20 -1.20 -14.80 6.35
C PRO A 20 -0.10 -13.85 5.87
N VAL A 21 -0.44 -12.57 5.78
CA VAL A 21 0.52 -11.46 5.62
C VAL A 21 0.37 -10.49 6.79
N TYR A 22 1.43 -9.74 7.06
CA TYR A 22 1.52 -8.83 8.18
C TYR A 22 1.79 -7.43 7.66
N LEU A 23 1.05 -6.44 8.16
CA LEU A 23 1.24 -5.07 7.69
C LEU A 23 1.16 -4.02 8.78
N TRP A 24 1.74 -2.87 8.47
CA TRP A 24 1.75 -1.67 9.29
C TRP A 24 1.44 -0.45 8.41
N SER A 25 0.55 0.42 8.89
CA SER A 25 0.39 1.77 8.34
C SER A 25 1.40 2.69 9.03
N VAL A 26 2.29 3.29 8.23
CA VAL A 26 3.41 4.09 8.74
C VAL A 26 3.31 5.53 8.24
N ASP A 27 3.18 6.46 9.17
CA ASP A 27 3.27 7.91 8.97
C ASP A 27 4.37 8.49 9.89
N ALA A 28 4.09 9.57 10.62
CA ALA A 28 4.95 10.01 11.73
C ALA A 28 5.05 8.99 12.88
N LEU A 29 4.14 8.02 12.93
CA LEU A 29 4.07 6.91 13.86
C LEU A 29 3.93 5.59 13.09
N VAL A 30 4.18 4.47 13.78
CA VAL A 30 3.94 3.13 13.23
C VAL A 30 2.69 2.58 13.90
N SER A 31 1.70 2.14 13.11
CA SER A 31 0.51 1.47 13.65
C SER A 31 0.88 0.17 14.37
N PRO A 32 0.00 -0.39 15.22
CA PRO A 32 0.11 -1.80 15.58
C PRO A 32 0.07 -2.71 14.34
N GLN A 33 0.74 -3.86 14.41
CA GLN A 33 0.69 -4.87 13.36
C GLN A 33 -0.75 -5.30 13.10
N GLN A 34 -1.13 -5.33 11.83
CA GLN A 34 -2.34 -5.97 11.34
C GLN A 34 -1.96 -7.31 10.72
N THR A 35 -2.75 -8.35 10.98
CA THR A 35 -2.58 -9.68 10.37
C THR A 35 -3.75 -9.92 9.45
N LEU A 36 -3.48 -10.18 8.18
CA LEU A 36 -4.48 -10.48 7.17
C LEU A 36 -4.37 -11.96 6.83
N PHE A 37 -5.39 -12.74 7.17
CA PHE A 37 -5.46 -14.14 6.76
C PHE A 37 -5.83 -14.25 5.27
N PRO A 38 -5.70 -15.43 4.66
CA PRO A 38 -6.14 -15.64 3.28
C PRO A 38 -7.60 -15.20 3.07
N GLY A 39 -7.82 -14.31 2.09
CA GLY A 39 -9.12 -13.72 1.76
C GLY A 39 -9.47 -12.46 2.54
N ASP A 40 -8.70 -12.07 3.56
CA ASP A 40 -8.92 -10.84 4.31
C ASP A 40 -8.46 -9.61 3.52
N ASN A 41 -8.98 -8.45 3.95
CA ASN A 41 -8.49 -7.16 3.50
C ASN A 41 -8.20 -6.21 4.67
N TYR A 42 -7.32 -5.27 4.41
CA TYR A 42 -7.09 -4.09 5.22
C TYR A 42 -7.54 -2.87 4.43
N THR A 43 -8.18 -1.92 5.12
CA THR A 43 -8.67 -0.68 4.52
C THR A 43 -8.34 0.49 5.44
N GLU A 44 -7.75 1.56 4.89
CA GLU A 44 -7.66 2.85 5.56
C GLU A 44 -8.06 3.99 4.61
N THR A 45 -8.85 4.94 5.10
CA THR A 45 -9.17 6.16 4.34
C THR A 45 -7.89 6.96 4.10
N PHE A 46 -7.71 7.52 2.89
CA PHE A 46 -6.52 8.33 2.62
C PHE A 46 -6.43 9.49 3.60
N ARG A 47 -5.23 9.69 4.12
CA ARG A 47 -4.91 10.74 5.08
C ARG A 47 -3.58 11.37 4.72
N ARG A 48 -3.44 12.64 5.08
CA ARG A 48 -2.18 13.36 4.97
C ARG A 48 -1.53 13.47 6.34
N ASP A 49 -0.32 12.94 6.48
CA ASP A 49 0.49 13.23 7.65
C ASP A 49 1.13 14.62 7.52
N GLN A 50 0.99 15.46 8.54
CA GLN A 50 1.48 16.84 8.50
C GLN A 50 3.01 16.95 8.61
N LYS A 51 3.71 15.90 9.07
CA LYS A 51 5.16 15.92 9.29
C LYS A 51 5.92 15.26 8.14
N THR A 52 5.50 14.08 7.71
CA THR A 52 6.14 13.27 6.65
C THR A 52 5.54 13.55 5.28
N GLY A 53 4.30 14.05 5.21
CA GLY A 53 3.58 14.35 3.97
C GLY A 53 2.74 13.19 3.43
N GLY A 54 3.00 11.96 3.88
CA GLY A 54 2.41 10.73 3.32
C GLY A 54 2.36 9.56 4.29
N VAL A 55 1.84 8.45 3.77
CA VAL A 55 1.70 7.19 4.48
C VAL A 55 2.31 6.07 3.65
N ALA A 56 2.97 5.14 4.31
CA ALA A 56 3.48 3.90 3.73
C ALA A 56 2.85 2.70 4.43
N ILE A 57 2.05 1.93 3.71
CA ILE A 57 1.59 0.62 4.14
C ILE A 57 2.70 -0.36 3.81
N LYS A 58 3.34 -0.91 4.84
CA LYS A 58 4.44 -1.87 4.72
C LYS A 58 3.92 -3.26 4.97
N ILE A 59 4.16 -4.20 4.06
CA ILE A 59 3.66 -5.57 4.11
C ILE A 59 4.81 -6.57 4.08
N THR A 60 4.75 -7.58 4.95
CA THR A 60 5.70 -8.69 5.04
C THR A 60 4.98 -10.04 5.10
N THR A 61 5.69 -11.12 4.76
CA THR A 61 5.23 -12.51 4.95
C THR A 61 5.71 -13.13 6.27
N VAL A 62 6.53 -12.40 7.03
CA VAL A 62 7.09 -12.81 8.33
C VAL A 62 6.37 -12.04 9.46
N PRO A 63 5.88 -12.73 10.51
CA PRO A 63 5.33 -12.05 11.69
C PRO A 63 6.38 -11.12 12.31
N ASP A 64 5.98 -9.91 12.68
CA ASP A 64 6.88 -8.86 13.17
C ASP A 64 7.99 -8.43 12.19
N GLY A 65 7.82 -8.76 10.90
CA GLY A 65 8.82 -8.59 9.86
C GLY A 65 9.37 -7.17 9.68
N LEU A 66 8.59 -6.15 10.05
CA LEU A 66 9.05 -4.76 10.04
C LEU A 66 10.24 -4.53 10.98
N TYR A 67 10.31 -5.25 12.10
CA TYR A 67 11.37 -5.13 13.10
C TYR A 67 12.41 -6.26 13.01
N GLU A 68 12.07 -7.35 12.33
CA GLU A 68 12.96 -8.50 12.10
C GLU A 68 13.75 -8.41 10.78
N SER A 69 13.79 -7.23 10.15
CA SER A 69 14.49 -7.02 8.86
C SER A 69 14.01 -7.95 7.74
N ALA A 70 12.74 -8.33 7.75
CA ALA A 70 12.15 -9.14 6.69
C ALA A 70 11.99 -8.33 5.39
N PRO A 71 11.94 -9.00 4.22
CA PRO A 71 11.55 -8.38 2.95
C PRO A 71 10.19 -7.68 3.05
N GLN A 72 10.06 -6.51 2.42
CA GLN A 72 8.88 -5.65 2.53
C GLN A 72 8.42 -5.16 1.16
N THR A 73 7.13 -5.32 0.92
CA THR A 73 6.40 -4.54 -0.09
C THR A 73 5.84 -3.29 0.54
N VAL A 74 6.07 -2.16 -0.10
CA VAL A 74 5.69 -0.84 0.39
C VAL A 74 4.71 -0.21 -0.59
N PHE A 75 3.46 -0.12 -0.16
CA PHE A 75 2.42 0.65 -0.84
C PHE A 75 2.31 2.02 -0.19
N ALA A 76 2.90 3.02 -0.85
CA ALA A 76 2.94 4.38 -0.34
C ALA A 76 1.92 5.27 -1.06
N TYR A 77 1.36 6.23 -0.32
CA TYR A 77 0.52 7.26 -0.88
C TYR A 77 0.70 8.63 -0.19
N ASN A 78 0.45 9.69 -0.95
CA ASN A 78 0.44 11.08 -0.51
C ASN A 78 -0.88 11.73 -0.94
N LEU A 79 -1.69 12.14 0.03
CA LEU A 79 -2.89 12.95 -0.23
C LEU A 79 -2.50 14.43 -0.32
N VAL A 80 -2.63 15.01 -1.51
CA VAL A 80 -2.33 16.41 -1.79
C VAL A 80 -3.53 17.04 -2.50
N ASP A 81 -4.15 18.01 -1.83
CA ASP A 81 -5.39 18.65 -2.28
C ASP A 81 -6.47 17.59 -2.59
N SER A 82 -6.95 17.54 -3.83
CA SER A 82 -7.98 16.58 -4.29
C SER A 82 -7.39 15.36 -5.00
N CYS A 83 -6.09 15.12 -4.90
CA CYS A 83 -5.42 14.01 -5.56
C CYS A 83 -4.64 13.15 -4.58
N VAL A 84 -4.60 11.85 -4.84
CA VAL A 84 -3.70 10.91 -4.20
C VAL A 84 -2.60 10.53 -5.18
N TRP A 85 -1.36 10.69 -4.76
CA TRP A 85 -0.18 10.16 -5.44
C TRP A 85 0.22 8.86 -4.77
N TYR A 86 0.57 7.84 -5.54
CA TYR A 86 0.85 6.53 -4.99
C TYR A 86 1.91 5.79 -5.78
N ASP A 87 2.61 4.89 -5.11
CA ASP A 87 3.59 3.99 -5.71
C ASP A 87 3.68 2.67 -4.94
N LEU A 88 4.35 1.72 -5.56
CA LEU A 88 4.63 0.41 -5.00
C LEU A 88 6.13 0.14 -5.14
N SER A 89 6.77 -0.38 -4.08
CA SER A 89 8.20 -0.68 -4.09
C SER A 89 8.59 -1.82 -3.14
N ASP A 90 9.60 -2.60 -3.55
CA ASP A 90 10.19 -3.71 -2.77
C ASP A 90 11.67 -3.45 -2.50
N VAL A 91 12.05 -2.19 -2.24
CA VAL A 91 13.47 -1.80 -2.06
C VAL A 91 14.16 -2.49 -0.87
N PHE A 92 13.38 -3.10 0.02
CA PHE A 92 13.86 -3.88 1.16
C PHE A 92 13.82 -5.39 0.92
N GLY A 93 13.69 -5.84 -0.33
CA GLY A 93 13.59 -7.23 -0.75
C GLY A 93 12.17 -7.60 -1.22
N ASP A 94 12.05 -8.72 -1.92
CA ASP A 94 10.83 -9.13 -2.65
C ASP A 94 10.03 -10.23 -1.89
N PRO A 95 9.15 -9.89 -0.92
CA PRO A 95 8.44 -10.89 -0.10
C PRO A 95 7.46 -11.77 -0.90
N PHE A 96 7.01 -11.31 -2.05
CA PHE A 96 6.05 -11.99 -2.92
C PHE A 96 6.68 -12.50 -4.22
N SER A 97 8.01 -12.66 -4.26
CA SER A 97 8.70 -13.20 -5.45
C SER A 97 8.10 -14.54 -5.88
N GLY A 98 7.65 -14.63 -7.13
CA GLY A 98 6.95 -15.78 -7.68
C GLY A 98 5.42 -15.69 -7.68
N GLU A 99 4.84 -14.70 -7.00
CA GLU A 99 3.39 -14.45 -6.93
C GLU A 99 3.03 -13.15 -7.65
N VAL A 100 1.75 -12.95 -7.98
CA VAL A 100 1.31 -11.70 -8.62
C VAL A 100 1.12 -10.60 -7.56
N VAL A 101 1.58 -9.40 -7.87
CA VAL A 101 1.28 -8.18 -7.10
C VAL A 101 0.77 -7.10 -8.05
N GLU A 102 -0.39 -6.52 -7.76
CA GLU A 102 -1.04 -5.57 -8.67
C GLU A 102 -1.75 -4.43 -7.91
N ILE A 103 -1.63 -3.20 -8.41
CA ILE A 103 -2.49 -2.09 -7.97
C ILE A 103 -3.56 -1.80 -9.02
N LEU A 104 -4.82 -1.79 -8.58
CA LEU A 104 -5.96 -1.34 -9.36
C LEU A 104 -6.76 -0.26 -8.62
N PRO A 105 -7.28 0.74 -9.33
CA PRO A 105 -7.02 1.01 -10.73
C PRO A 105 -5.66 1.76 -10.90
N ALA A 106 -4.88 1.47 -11.95
CA ALA A 106 -3.63 2.21 -12.26
C ALA A 106 -3.46 2.49 -13.77
N ASN A 107 -3.00 3.69 -14.12
CA ASN A 107 -2.64 4.04 -15.49
C ASN A 107 -1.38 4.94 -15.54
N PRO A 108 -0.26 4.50 -16.13
CA PRO A 108 -0.01 3.14 -16.62
C PRO A 108 -0.21 2.07 -15.54
N ALA A 109 -0.46 0.82 -15.92
CA ALA A 109 -0.66 -0.26 -14.95
C ALA A 109 0.55 -0.38 -14.00
N ILE A 110 0.28 -0.76 -12.73
CA ILE A 110 1.29 -1.24 -11.79
C ILE A 110 0.97 -2.72 -11.58
N TYR A 111 1.67 -3.56 -12.34
CA TYR A 111 1.48 -5.00 -12.35
C TYR A 111 2.85 -5.68 -12.33
N TRP A 112 3.09 -6.47 -11.27
CA TRP A 112 4.30 -7.25 -11.08
C TRP A 112 3.92 -8.72 -11.20
N GLY A 113 3.95 -9.25 -12.42
CA GLY A 113 3.49 -10.63 -12.70
C GLY A 113 4.31 -11.75 -12.05
N ASN A 114 5.44 -11.42 -11.43
CA ASN A 114 6.27 -12.35 -10.66
C ASN A 114 6.67 -11.76 -9.29
N GLY A 115 5.93 -10.74 -8.82
CA GLY A 115 6.07 -10.17 -7.48
C GLY A 115 7.36 -9.38 -7.27
N VAL A 116 7.99 -8.95 -8.36
CA VAL A 116 9.21 -8.15 -8.36
C VAL A 116 8.98 -6.89 -9.21
N PRO A 117 9.32 -5.69 -8.72
CA PRO A 117 9.13 -4.47 -9.48
C PRO A 117 9.96 -4.43 -10.76
N PRO A 118 9.44 -3.86 -11.86
CA PRO A 118 10.28 -3.48 -12.99
C PRO A 118 11.22 -2.34 -12.58
N ALA A 119 12.30 -2.13 -13.35
CA ALA A 119 13.23 -1.04 -13.09
C ALA A 119 12.54 0.35 -13.14
N GLY A 120 12.95 1.25 -12.25
CA GLY A 120 12.49 2.63 -12.20
C GLY A 120 11.28 2.87 -11.29
N SER A 121 10.94 4.16 -11.10
CA SER A 121 9.85 4.57 -10.23
C SER A 121 8.48 4.32 -10.88
N GLN A 122 7.52 3.80 -10.10
CA GLN A 122 6.16 3.47 -10.54
C GLN A 122 5.11 4.41 -9.93
N VAL A 123 5.42 5.69 -9.76
CA VAL A 123 4.48 6.67 -9.21
C VAL A 123 3.31 6.91 -10.18
N ARG A 124 2.10 7.00 -9.62
CA ARG A 124 0.84 7.30 -10.31
C ARG A 124 0.02 8.31 -9.49
N THR A 125 -1.04 8.84 -10.08
CA THR A 125 -1.95 9.78 -9.43
C THR A 125 -3.40 9.54 -9.82
N ARG A 126 -4.31 9.79 -8.88
CA ARG A 126 -5.76 9.61 -8.98
C ARG A 126 -6.50 10.72 -8.22
N PRO A 127 -7.78 10.99 -8.55
CA PRO A 127 -8.65 11.75 -7.65
C PRO A 127 -8.70 11.07 -6.28
N ALA A 128 -8.63 11.87 -5.21
CA ALA A 128 -8.62 11.37 -3.83
C ALA A 128 -9.96 10.74 -3.40
N GLU A 129 -11.01 10.84 -4.22
CA GLU A 129 -12.33 10.28 -3.98
C GLU A 129 -12.45 8.81 -4.43
N GLU A 130 -11.48 8.33 -5.21
CA GLU A 130 -11.42 6.96 -5.74
C GLU A 130 -10.55 6.06 -4.87
N ASP A 131 -11.00 4.83 -4.61
CA ASP A 131 -10.19 3.84 -3.90
C ASP A 131 -9.01 3.33 -4.75
N ILE A 132 -7.95 2.92 -4.06
CA ILE A 132 -6.79 2.24 -4.65
C ILE A 132 -6.60 0.92 -3.91
N ILE A 133 -6.59 -0.17 -4.67
CA ILE A 133 -6.55 -1.54 -4.16
C ILE A 133 -5.25 -2.20 -4.59
N LEU A 134 -4.48 -2.68 -3.62
CA LEU A 134 -3.35 -3.58 -3.81
C LEU A 134 -3.83 -5.03 -3.64
N PHE A 135 -3.60 -5.85 -4.66
CA PHE A 135 -3.80 -7.29 -4.63
C PHE A 135 -2.46 -7.99 -4.42
N LEU A 136 -2.42 -8.92 -3.46
CA LEU A 136 -1.28 -9.76 -3.13
C LEU A 136 -1.65 -11.22 -3.36
N CYS A 137 -0.94 -11.89 -4.28
CA CYS A 137 -1.21 -13.25 -4.76
C CYS A 137 -2.66 -13.45 -5.24
#